data_AF-A0A5J5PEM9-F1
#
_entry.id   AF-A0A5J5PEM9-F1
#
_cell.length_a   1.000
_cell.length_b   1.000
_cell.length_c   1.000
_cell.angle_alpha   90.00
_cell.angle_beta   90.00
_cell.angle_gamma   90.00
#
_symmetry.space_group_name_H-M   'P 1'
#
loop_
_entity.id
_entity.type
_entity.pdbx_description
1 polymer ?
#
loop_
_entity_poly.entity_id
_entity_poly.type
_entity_poly.pdbx_seq_one_letter_code
_entity_poly.pdbx_strand_id
1 'polypeptide(L)'
;MAISSLPCIQPIIYLGKPDGPTCHTGSETCYFTSIGDLFKEQEVEETNLALTTLYSLEATISKREFELAGKHGKRSWTKRLLLDENLLSSKIREEADELCRTLEEKEDSSCTASEMADVIYHAMVLLRHKDVKIENVLEVLGEDSLNRV
;
A
#
# COMPACT_ATOMS: atom_id res chain seq x y z
N MET A 1 27.84 -42.43 1.22
CA MET A 1 27.88 -43.54 0.24
C MET A 1 26.44 -43.80 -0.19
N ALA A 2 26.22 -43.78 -1.51
CA ALA A 2 24.98 -44.04 -2.24
C ALA A 2 23.74 -43.18 -1.88
N ILE A 3 23.57 -42.07 -2.59
CA ILE A 3 22.25 -41.65 -3.04
C ILE A 3 22.13 -42.07 -4.50
N SER A 4 21.49 -43.21 -4.67
CA SER A 4 20.88 -43.65 -5.91
C SER A 4 19.77 -42.69 -6.34
N SER A 5 19.59 -42.58 -7.66
CA SER A 5 18.39 -42.12 -8.39
C SER A 5 17.91 -40.67 -8.15
N LEU A 6 18.32 -39.81 -9.11
CA LEU A 6 17.71 -38.57 -9.65
C LEU A 6 17.43 -37.39 -8.68
N PRO A 7 17.97 -36.18 -8.93
CA PRO A 7 17.38 -34.97 -8.38
C PRO A 7 16.50 -34.29 -9.42
N CYS A 8 15.19 -34.48 -9.26
CA CYS A 8 14.21 -33.45 -9.58
C CYS A 8 14.70 -32.11 -8.99
N ILE A 9 14.77 -31.06 -9.82
CA ILE A 9 15.25 -29.74 -9.41
C ILE A 9 14.36 -29.26 -8.26
N GLN A 10 14.91 -29.17 -7.04
CA GLN A 10 14.18 -28.64 -5.90
C GLN A 10 14.33 -27.12 -5.90
N PRO A 11 13.22 -26.35 -5.95
CA PRO A 11 13.31 -24.90 -5.81
C PRO A 11 13.78 -24.56 -4.41
N ILE A 12 14.74 -23.64 -4.31
CA ILE A 12 15.20 -23.09 -3.05
C ILE A 12 14.59 -21.69 -2.92
N ILE A 13 13.82 -21.49 -1.86
CA ILE A 13 13.33 -20.18 -1.44
C ILE A 13 14.09 -19.82 -0.17
N TYR A 14 14.70 -18.64 -0.18
CA TYR A 14 15.43 -18.11 0.97
C TYR A 14 14.72 -16.86 1.49
N LEU A 15 14.28 -16.90 2.75
CA LEU A 15 13.70 -15.76 3.45
C LEU A 15 14.79 -15.10 4.29
N GLY A 16 15.09 -13.83 3.99
CA GLY A 16 16.07 -13.04 4.71
C GLY A 16 15.53 -11.68 5.10
N LYS A 17 15.97 -11.15 6.24
CA LYS A 17 15.74 -9.76 6.65
C LYS A 17 16.96 -8.92 6.25
N PRO A 18 16.85 -8.00 5.28
CA PRO A 18 17.98 -7.16 4.88
C PRO A 18 18.30 -6.11 5.96
N ASP A 19 19.58 -5.75 6.07
CA ASP A 19 20.07 -4.64 6.90
C ASP A 19 20.60 -3.52 5.99
N GLY A 20 19.66 -2.70 5.49
CA GLY A 20 19.91 -1.68 4.45
C GLY A 20 19.49 -2.12 3.04
N PRO A 21 19.69 -1.25 2.02
CA PRO A 21 19.28 -1.55 0.65
C PRO A 21 20.09 -2.69 0.06
N THR A 22 19.41 -3.69 -0.50
CA THR A 22 20.04 -4.91 -1.03
C THR A 22 20.56 -4.71 -2.47
N CYS A 23 20.09 -3.68 -3.18
CA CYS A 23 20.50 -3.42 -4.54
C CYS A 23 21.69 -2.46 -4.62
N HIS A 24 22.59 -2.70 -5.57
CA HIS A 24 23.73 -1.83 -5.87
C HIS A 24 23.35 -0.42 -6.34
N THR A 25 22.07 -0.19 -6.70
CA THR A 25 21.50 1.12 -7.03
C THR A 25 21.08 1.92 -5.80
N GLY A 26 21.11 1.32 -4.61
CA GLY A 26 20.56 1.88 -3.37
C GLY A 26 19.07 1.60 -3.17
N SER A 27 18.43 0.82 -4.05
CA SER A 27 17.04 0.37 -3.90
C SER A 27 16.90 -0.84 -2.96
N GLU A 28 15.73 -1.03 -2.36
CA GLU A 28 15.49 -2.12 -1.39
C GLU A 28 15.58 -3.52 -2.01
N THR A 29 15.10 -3.68 -3.25
CA THR A 29 15.15 -4.94 -4.02
C THR A 29 15.82 -4.71 -5.38
N CYS A 30 16.28 -5.78 -6.05
CA CYS A 30 16.77 -5.72 -7.42
C CYS A 30 15.64 -5.46 -8.45
N TYR A 31 14.39 -5.72 -8.07
CA TYR A 31 13.19 -5.52 -8.87
C TYR A 31 12.44 -4.28 -8.36
N PHE A 32 13.13 -3.13 -8.37
CA PHE A 32 12.66 -1.89 -7.78
C PHE A 32 11.83 -1.02 -8.73
N THR A 33 11.81 -1.36 -10.02
CA THR A 33 10.92 -0.73 -10.99
C THR A 33 9.52 -1.27 -10.79
N SER A 34 8.55 -0.39 -10.52
CA SER A 34 7.16 -0.80 -10.39
C SER A 34 6.66 -1.30 -11.74
N ILE A 35 5.76 -2.29 -11.72
CA ILE A 35 5.15 -2.77 -12.96
C ILE A 35 4.35 -1.62 -13.61
N GLY A 36 3.84 -0.67 -12.81
CA GLY A 36 3.31 0.65 -13.22
C GLY A 36 4.16 1.38 -14.28
N ASP A 37 5.47 1.38 -14.09
CA ASP A 37 6.43 2.02 -15.00
C ASP A 37 6.70 1.20 -16.27
N LEU A 38 6.37 -0.10 -16.25
CA LEU A 38 6.46 -1.04 -17.37
C LEU A 38 5.17 -1.11 -18.21
N PHE A 39 3.99 -0.76 -17.67
CA PHE A 39 2.69 -0.77 -18.38
C PHE A 39 2.52 0.30 -19.48
N LYS A 40 3.60 0.95 -19.94
CA LYS A 40 3.57 1.44 -21.33
C LYS A 40 3.51 0.29 -22.33
N GLU A 41 3.96 -0.90 -21.93
CA GLU A 41 4.04 -2.09 -22.78
C GLU A 41 3.69 -3.35 -21.95
N GLN A 42 2.45 -3.85 -22.10
CA GLN A 42 2.00 -5.26 -21.93
C GLN A 42 1.22 -5.68 -20.65
N GLU A 43 0.24 -6.57 -20.87
CA GLU A 43 -0.76 -7.11 -19.92
C GLU A 43 -0.14 -7.97 -18.82
N VAL A 44 -0.39 -7.63 -17.55
CA VAL A 44 -0.01 -8.41 -16.36
C VAL A 44 -1.25 -8.52 -15.46
N GLU A 45 -1.37 -9.61 -14.68
CA GLU A 45 -2.47 -9.83 -13.73
C GLU A 45 -2.68 -8.63 -12.78
N GLU A 46 -3.89 -8.07 -12.82
CA GLU A 46 -4.34 -6.86 -12.14
C GLU A 46 -4.27 -6.94 -10.59
N THR A 47 -4.23 -8.15 -10.03
CA THR A 47 -4.20 -8.40 -8.57
C THR A 47 -2.84 -8.06 -7.94
N ASN A 48 -1.72 -8.41 -8.59
CA ASN A 48 -0.37 -8.11 -8.10
C ASN A 48 -0.07 -6.60 -8.13
N LEU A 49 -0.68 -5.92 -9.10
CA LEU A 49 -0.63 -4.47 -9.29
C LEU A 49 -1.24 -3.70 -8.11
N ALA A 50 -2.42 -4.12 -7.66
CA ALA A 50 -3.14 -3.47 -6.55
C ALA A 50 -2.36 -3.56 -5.23
N LEU A 51 -1.83 -4.75 -4.91
CA LEU A 51 -1.00 -4.95 -3.70
C LEU A 51 0.27 -4.09 -3.72
N THR A 52 0.97 -4.05 -4.86
CA THR A 52 2.18 -3.24 -5.04
C THR A 52 1.89 -1.75 -4.82
N THR A 53 0.72 -1.29 -5.26
CA THR A 53 0.29 0.11 -5.12
C THR A 53 0.05 0.49 -3.66
N LEU A 54 -0.62 -0.37 -2.88
CA LEU A 54 -0.86 -0.13 -1.45
C LEU A 54 0.44 -0.07 -0.65
N TYR A 55 1.37 -1.00 -0.87
CA TYR A 55 2.70 -0.96 -0.23
C TYR A 55 3.49 0.30 -0.63
N SER A 56 3.43 0.70 -1.90
CA SER A 56 4.09 1.93 -2.37
C SER A 56 3.51 3.18 -1.70
N LEU A 57 2.19 3.21 -1.48
CA LEU A 57 1.52 4.27 -0.75
C LEU A 57 1.94 4.30 0.73
N GLU A 58 1.98 3.15 1.40
CA GLU A 58 2.45 3.02 2.78
C GLU A 58 3.88 3.58 2.93
N ALA A 59 4.80 3.15 2.05
CA ALA A 59 6.18 3.63 2.02
C ALA A 59 6.26 5.14 1.78
N THR A 60 5.41 5.68 0.88
CA THR A 60 5.35 7.12 0.60
C THR A 60 4.87 7.91 1.81
N ILE A 61 3.84 7.43 2.52
CA ILE A 61 3.31 8.08 3.73
C ILE A 61 4.38 8.04 4.84
N SER A 62 5.03 6.89 5.04
CA SER A 62 6.13 6.73 6.00
C SER A 62 7.29 7.69 5.71
N LYS A 63 7.72 7.80 4.45
CA LYS A 63 8.76 8.76 4.06
C LYS A 63 8.39 10.21 4.40
N ARG A 64 7.14 10.61 4.13
CA ARG A 64 6.64 11.96 4.46
C ARG A 64 6.57 12.21 5.96
N GLU A 65 6.40 11.16 6.77
CA GLU A 65 6.52 11.22 8.22
C GLU A 65 7.97 11.42 8.66
N PHE A 66 8.96 10.71 8.11
CA PHE A 66 10.37 10.91 8.48
C PHE A 66 10.87 12.32 8.13
N GLU A 67 10.38 12.91 7.04
CA GLU A 67 10.64 14.30 6.67
C GLU A 67 10.10 15.32 7.72
N LEU A 68 9.27 14.90 8.69
CA LEU A 68 8.84 15.71 9.84
C LEU A 68 10.03 16.22 10.67
N ALA A 69 11.11 15.44 10.77
CA ALA A 69 12.29 15.78 11.57
C ALA A 69 13.15 16.91 10.97
N GLY A 70 12.96 17.25 9.69
CA GLY A 70 13.67 18.33 8.99
C GLY A 70 13.01 19.70 9.19
N LYS A 71 13.76 20.69 9.70
CA LYS A 71 13.25 22.04 10.07
C LYS A 71 12.88 22.98 8.91
N HIS A 72 13.09 22.62 7.63
CA HIS A 72 13.05 23.59 6.53
C HIS A 72 12.33 23.12 5.24
N GLY A 73 11.04 22.82 5.32
CA GLY A 73 10.21 22.54 4.14
C GLY A 73 8.73 22.89 4.34
N LYS A 74 8.03 23.29 3.26
CA LYS A 74 6.57 23.46 3.24
C LYS A 74 5.91 22.19 3.79
N ARG A 75 4.93 22.33 4.70
CA ARG A 75 4.23 21.15 5.24
C ARG A 75 3.47 20.46 4.12
N SER A 76 3.83 19.21 3.79
CA SER A 76 3.05 18.41 2.84
C SER A 76 1.63 18.19 3.38
N TRP A 77 0.65 17.93 2.50
CA TRP A 77 -0.73 17.66 2.92
C TRP A 77 -0.81 16.49 3.90
N THR A 78 -0.11 15.38 3.61
CA THR A 78 0.02 14.22 4.50
C THR A 78 0.57 14.59 5.87
N LYS A 79 1.54 15.51 5.93
CA LYS A 79 2.11 16.01 7.19
C LYS A 79 1.07 16.75 8.03
N ARG A 80 0.13 17.47 7.43
CA ARG A 80 -0.95 18.13 8.18
C ARG A 80 -1.88 17.09 8.79
N LEU A 81 -2.24 16.06 8.02
CA LEU A 81 -3.12 14.98 8.48
C LEU A 81 -2.51 14.18 9.63
N LEU A 82 -1.22 13.83 9.55
CA LEU A 82 -0.52 13.09 10.61
C LEU A 82 -0.36 13.89 11.92
N LEU A 83 -0.45 15.21 11.88
CA LEU A 83 -0.29 16.08 13.05
C LEU A 83 -1.61 16.52 13.69
N ASP A 84 -2.74 16.32 13.01
CA ASP A 84 -4.05 16.80 13.44
C ASP A 84 -5.08 15.67 13.35
N GLU A 85 -5.30 14.99 14.47
CA GLU A 85 -6.24 13.86 14.58
C GLU A 85 -7.67 14.25 14.24
N ASN A 86 -8.08 15.49 14.58
CA ASN A 86 -9.43 15.98 14.29
C ASN A 86 -9.61 16.21 12.80
N LEU A 87 -8.63 16.83 12.14
CA LEU A 87 -8.63 17.00 10.69
C LEU A 87 -8.66 15.65 9.97
N LEU A 88 -7.82 14.70 10.40
CA LEU A 88 -7.78 13.37 9.80
C LEU A 88 -9.13 12.64 9.97
N SER A 89 -9.70 12.62 11.16
CA SER A 89 -11.01 12.00 11.38
C SER A 89 -12.12 12.69 10.61
N SER A 90 -12.08 14.02 10.49
CA SER A 90 -13.03 14.80 9.70
C SER A 90 -12.97 14.41 8.22
N LYS A 91 -11.76 14.34 7.64
CA LYS A 91 -11.58 13.94 6.24
C LYS A 91 -12.08 12.51 6.00
N ILE A 92 -11.73 11.54 6.86
CA ILE A 92 -12.22 10.16 6.72
C ILE A 92 -13.76 10.09 6.69
N ARG A 93 -14.43 10.90 7.53
CA ARG A 93 -15.90 10.93 7.56
C ARG A 93 -16.48 11.58 6.30
N GLU A 94 -15.84 12.64 5.81
CA GLU A 94 -16.22 13.35 4.58
C GLU A 94 -16.13 12.41 3.37
N GLU A 95 -14.97 11.79 3.13
CA GLU A 95 -14.78 10.90 1.97
C GLU A 95 -15.70 9.66 2.02
N ALA A 96 -15.97 9.15 3.23
CA ALA A 96 -16.90 8.03 3.40
C ALA A 96 -18.36 8.44 3.08
N ASP A 97 -18.75 9.68 3.40
CA ASP A 97 -20.05 10.24 3.03
C ASP A 97 -20.13 10.46 1.52
N GLU A 98 -19.09 11.04 0.91
CA GLU A 98 -19.00 11.27 -0.53
C GLU A 98 -19.05 9.95 -1.33
N LEU A 99 -18.35 8.90 -0.88
CA LEU A 99 -18.45 7.56 -1.44
C LEU A 99 -19.88 6.99 -1.33
N CYS A 100 -20.60 7.23 -0.24
CA CYS A 100 -21.99 6.80 -0.14
C CYS A 100 -22.89 7.58 -1.11
N ARG A 101 -22.62 8.89 -1.26
CA ARG A 101 -23.39 9.76 -2.15
C ARG A 101 -23.23 9.38 -3.62
N THR A 102 -22.08 8.86 -4.06
CA THR A 102 -21.94 8.38 -5.45
C THR A 102 -22.97 7.30 -5.79
N LEU A 103 -23.31 6.45 -4.80
CA LEU A 103 -24.36 5.43 -4.94
C LEU A 103 -25.77 6.03 -4.91
N GLU A 104 -26.03 6.98 -4.01
CA GLU A 104 -27.35 7.62 -3.85
C GLU A 104 -27.73 8.48 -5.07
N GLU A 105 -26.77 9.23 -5.59
CA GLU A 105 -26.92 10.15 -6.71
C GLU A 105 -26.76 9.45 -8.07
N LYS A 106 -26.44 8.15 -8.08
CA LYS A 106 -26.23 7.31 -9.26
C LYS A 106 -25.16 7.89 -10.19
N GLU A 107 -24.07 8.33 -9.59
CA GLU A 107 -22.91 8.81 -10.31
C GLU A 107 -22.21 7.66 -11.04
N ASP A 108 -21.31 8.01 -11.95
CA ASP A 108 -20.59 7.02 -12.72
C ASP A 108 -19.49 6.31 -11.90
N SER A 109 -19.01 5.20 -12.43
CA SER A 109 -17.98 4.38 -11.80
C SER A 109 -16.65 5.10 -11.59
N SER A 110 -16.33 6.14 -12.37
CA SER A 110 -15.09 6.90 -12.21
C SER A 110 -15.14 7.81 -10.98
N CYS A 111 -16.31 8.40 -10.68
CA CYS A 111 -16.51 9.15 -9.45
C CYS A 111 -16.37 8.24 -8.24
N THR A 112 -17.06 7.09 -8.25
CA THR A 112 -16.95 6.09 -7.18
C THR A 112 -15.51 5.62 -6.94
N ALA A 113 -14.72 5.44 -8.01
CA ALA A 113 -13.31 5.08 -7.88
C ALA A 113 -12.46 6.20 -7.26
N SER A 114 -12.77 7.46 -7.57
CA SER A 114 -12.10 8.63 -6.98
C SER A 114 -12.36 8.72 -5.48
N GLU A 115 -13.64 8.69 -5.08
CA GLU A 115 -14.03 8.78 -3.66
C GLU A 115 -13.47 7.60 -2.85
N MET A 116 -13.51 6.38 -3.42
CA MET A 116 -12.89 5.22 -2.78
C MET A 116 -11.37 5.38 -2.64
N ALA A 117 -10.70 5.96 -3.63
CA ALA A 117 -9.26 6.22 -3.54
C ALA A 117 -8.94 7.20 -2.41
N ASP A 118 -9.76 8.24 -2.21
CA ASP A 118 -9.60 9.19 -1.11
C ASP A 118 -9.89 8.55 0.26
N VAL A 119 -10.93 7.71 0.37
CA VAL A 119 -11.18 6.89 1.57
C VAL A 119 -9.96 6.03 1.90
N ILE A 120 -9.43 5.27 0.93
CA ILE A 120 -8.26 4.41 1.12
C ILE A 120 -7.04 5.24 1.53
N TYR A 121 -6.80 6.38 0.87
CA TYR A 121 -5.69 7.27 1.18
C TYR A 121 -5.74 7.75 2.63
N HIS A 122 -6.88 8.29 3.06
CA HIS A 122 -7.05 8.81 4.41
C HIS A 122 -7.01 7.69 5.47
N ALA A 123 -7.55 6.50 5.16
CA ALA A 123 -7.42 5.32 6.02
C ALA A 123 -5.95 4.88 6.16
N MET A 124 -5.17 4.85 5.09
CA MET A 124 -3.73 4.52 5.14
C MET A 124 -2.93 5.51 5.99
N VAL A 125 -3.28 6.80 5.97
CA VAL A 125 -2.69 7.80 6.86
C VAL A 125 -3.04 7.52 8.33
N LEU A 126 -4.28 7.11 8.61
CA LEU A 126 -4.69 6.69 9.95
C LEU A 126 -3.94 5.44 10.43
N LEU A 127 -3.78 4.43 9.57
CA LEU A 127 -3.01 3.23 9.88
C LEU A 127 -1.59 3.62 10.29
N ARG A 128 -0.93 4.49 9.52
CA ARG A 128 0.41 5.00 9.88
C ARG A 128 0.40 5.72 11.23
N HIS A 129 -0.57 6.61 11.47
CA HIS A 129 -0.70 7.34 12.74
C HIS A 129 -0.88 6.41 13.95
N LYS A 130 -1.51 5.25 13.76
CA LYS A 130 -1.72 4.23 14.80
C LYS A 130 -0.64 3.14 14.81
N ASP A 131 0.40 3.27 13.99
CA ASP A 131 1.45 2.26 13.76
C ASP A 131 0.90 0.86 13.42
N VAL A 132 -0.18 0.84 12.64
CA VAL A 132 -0.76 -0.37 12.05
C VAL A 132 -0.28 -0.45 10.61
N LYS A 133 0.20 -1.63 10.20
CA LYS A 133 0.62 -1.87 8.82
C LYS A 133 -0.55 -2.37 7.97
N ILE A 134 -0.50 -2.08 6.66
CA ILE A 134 -1.51 -2.56 5.72
C ILE A 134 -1.55 -4.09 5.64
N GLU A 135 -0.42 -4.77 5.87
CA GLU A 135 -0.32 -6.24 5.93
C GLU A 135 -1.31 -6.82 6.97
N ASN A 136 -1.40 -6.22 8.15
CA ASN A 136 -2.29 -6.67 9.22
C ASN A 136 -3.77 -6.49 8.84
N VAL A 137 -4.11 -5.44 8.10
CA VAL A 137 -5.49 -5.20 7.64
C VAL A 137 -5.87 -6.22 6.56
N LEU A 138 -4.94 -6.54 5.65
CA LEU A 138 -5.16 -7.54 4.63
C LEU A 138 -5.30 -8.95 5.23
N GLU A 139 -4.56 -9.28 6.29
CA GLU A 139 -4.74 -10.53 7.04
C GLU A 139 -6.15 -10.62 7.62
N VAL A 140 -6.61 -9.57 8.32
CA VAL A 140 -7.97 -9.52 8.87
C VAL A 140 -9.03 -9.65 7.77
N LEU A 141 -8.85 -8.96 6.63
CA LEU A 141 -9.77 -9.09 5.49
C LEU A 141 -9.76 -10.50 4.89
N GLY A 142 -8.61 -11.14 4.83
CA GLY A 142 -8.47 -12.52 4.37
C GLY A 142 -9.23 -13.50 5.27
N GLU A 143 -9.06 -13.39 6.59
CA GLU A 143 -9.80 -14.18 7.58
C GLU A 143 -11.31 -13.91 7.51
N ASP A 144 -11.71 -12.63 7.45
CA ASP A 144 -13.12 -12.23 7.36
C ASP A 144 -13.77 -12.70 6.06
N SER A 145 -13.04 -12.68 4.94
CA SER A 145 -13.57 -13.12 3.64
C SER A 145 -13.93 -14.61 3.65
N LEU A 146 -13.18 -15.44 4.37
CA LEU A 146 -13.50 -16.86 4.55
C LEU A 146 -14.71 -17.08 5.49
N ASN A 147 -15.01 -16.11 6.36
CA ASN A 147 -16.10 -16.18 7.33
C ASN A 147 -17.43 -15.56 6.83
N ARG A 148 -17.39 -14.79 5.72
CA ARG A 148 -18.57 -14.12 5.14
C ARG A 148 -19.16 -14.82 3.91
N VAL A 149 -18.49 -15.85 3.37
CA VAL A 149 -19.03 -16.78 2.37
C VAL A 149 -19.68 -17.96 3.08
#